data_AF-A0A6M1YG01-F1
#
_entry.id   AF-A0A6M1YG01-F1
#
_cell.length_a   1.000
_cell.length_b   1.000
_cell.length_c   1.000
_cell.angle_alpha   90.00
_cell.angle_beta   90.00
_cell.angle_gamma   90.00
#
_symmetry.space_group_name_H-M   'P 1'
#
loop_
_entity.id
_entity.type
_entity.pdbx_description
1 polymer ?
#
loop_
_entity_poly.entity_id
_entity_poly.type
_entity_poly.pdbx_seq_one_letter_code
_entity_poly.pdbx_strand_id
1 'polypeptide(L)'
;MSDLIKIGPAKFLVPKVGNMRVDGLIIAKEELIDVIKEDKALDQVKNVATMKGIVGYSIAMPDIHWGYGFPIGGVAAFDAENGVISPGGVGYDINCGVRIALLPIKFSDLKEKWGTALIKRIFELVPSGVGYGHRGEKHLSDSDFEKLTTQGAKWSIDQGYGIDSDLDHIESMGQIKGADISTISQHAKDRARKQLGTLGSGNHFIELGKIDDIFLPEIAKKWGLEKDYSYVIIHSGSRGFGHQVCQDVLNLFVKKDYAKDLPDR
;
A
#
# COMPACT_ATOMS: atom_id res chain seq x y z
N MET A 1 -22.78 9.85 21.24
CA MET A 1 -21.69 9.75 20.23
C MET A 1 -20.86 11.01 20.38
N SER A 2 -19.53 10.93 20.33
CA SER A 2 -18.70 12.15 20.35
C SER A 2 -18.97 12.92 19.06
N ASP A 3 -19.56 14.10 19.17
CA ASP A 3 -19.79 14.97 18.02
C ASP A 3 -18.44 15.37 17.42
N LEU A 4 -18.22 14.98 16.16
CA LEU A 4 -17.07 15.43 15.38
C LEU A 4 -17.11 16.95 15.28
N ILE A 5 -16.02 17.63 15.65
CA ILE A 5 -15.95 19.09 15.64
C ILE A 5 -15.33 19.53 14.33
N LYS A 6 -16.09 20.27 13.50
CA LYS A 6 -15.53 20.85 12.27
C LYS A 6 -14.52 21.95 12.63
N ILE A 7 -13.27 21.77 12.20
CA ILE A 7 -12.16 22.71 12.47
C ILE A 7 -11.63 23.38 11.19
N GLY A 8 -12.17 23.04 10.03
CA GLY A 8 -11.85 23.70 8.76
C GLY A 8 -12.50 22.99 7.57
N PRO A 9 -12.21 23.46 6.34
CA PRO A 9 -12.66 22.78 5.12
C PRO A 9 -12.18 21.33 5.12
N ALA A 10 -13.12 20.40 4.97
CA ALA A 10 -12.90 18.96 4.97
C ALA A 10 -12.11 18.40 6.18
N LYS A 11 -12.13 19.10 7.34
CA LYS A 11 -11.36 18.71 8.53
C LYS A 11 -12.25 18.66 9.76
N PHE A 12 -12.29 17.50 10.41
CA PHE A 12 -13.12 17.24 11.57
C PHE A 12 -12.29 16.60 12.68
N LEU A 13 -12.31 17.21 13.86
CA LEU A 13 -11.63 16.70 15.05
C LEU A 13 -12.51 15.62 15.70
N VAL A 14 -11.89 14.51 16.10
CA VAL A 14 -12.43 13.54 17.05
C VAL A 14 -11.86 13.93 18.42
N PRO A 15 -12.63 14.59 19.29
CA PRO A 15 -12.09 15.05 20.57
C PRO A 15 -11.59 13.86 21.39
N LYS A 16 -10.44 14.05 22.03
CA LYS A 16 -9.86 13.10 22.96
C LYS A 16 -10.87 12.69 24.03
N VAL A 17 -11.11 11.39 24.12
CA VAL A 17 -11.96 10.77 25.15
C VAL A 17 -11.26 9.58 25.80
N GLY A 18 -11.55 9.34 27.08
CA GLY A 18 -10.98 8.22 27.83
C GLY A 18 -9.45 8.20 27.81
N ASN A 19 -8.88 7.09 27.37
CA ASN A 19 -7.42 6.85 27.36
C ASN A 19 -6.71 7.38 26.11
N MET A 20 -7.43 8.09 25.22
CA MET A 20 -6.80 8.73 24.06
C MET A 20 -5.67 9.66 24.53
N ARG A 21 -4.52 9.59 23.88
CA ARG A 21 -3.34 10.43 24.17
C ARG A 21 -3.39 11.73 23.37
N VAL A 22 -3.85 11.63 22.13
CA VAL A 22 -4.08 12.74 21.19
C VAL A 22 -5.52 12.77 20.72
N ASP A 23 -5.94 13.84 20.05
CA ASP A 23 -7.20 13.87 19.31
C ASP A 23 -7.12 12.99 18.04
N GLY A 24 -8.26 12.58 17.52
CA GLY A 24 -8.35 12.07 16.15
C GLY A 24 -8.60 13.20 15.15
N LEU A 25 -8.24 12.99 13.89
CA LEU A 25 -8.48 13.93 12.79
C LEU A 25 -9.04 13.18 11.58
N ILE A 26 -10.26 13.53 11.19
CA ILE A 26 -10.89 13.03 9.98
C ILE A 26 -10.74 14.06 8.87
N ILE A 27 -10.15 13.64 7.75
CA ILE A 27 -10.12 14.39 6.51
C ILE A 27 -11.22 13.84 5.61
N ALA A 28 -12.31 14.57 5.41
CA ALA A 28 -13.42 14.13 4.58
C ALA A 28 -14.32 15.31 4.18
N LYS A 29 -15.02 15.20 3.05
CA LYS A 29 -16.11 16.15 2.72
C LYS A 29 -17.23 16.04 3.75
N GLU A 30 -17.92 17.14 3.98
CA GLU A 30 -19.07 17.26 4.90
C GLU A 30 -20.12 16.18 4.66
N GLU A 31 -20.38 15.86 3.38
CA GLU A 31 -21.36 14.87 2.93
C GLU A 31 -21.02 13.43 3.35
N LEU A 32 -19.74 13.14 3.64
CA LEU A 32 -19.28 11.81 4.05
C LEU A 32 -19.34 11.62 5.57
N ILE A 33 -19.55 12.68 6.34
CA ILE A 33 -19.38 12.66 7.79
C ILE A 33 -20.42 11.79 8.49
N ASP A 34 -21.66 11.83 8.02
CA ASP A 34 -22.71 11.01 8.64
C ASP A 34 -22.45 9.51 8.40
N VAL A 35 -21.98 9.14 7.20
CA VAL A 35 -21.55 7.76 6.90
C VAL A 35 -20.37 7.34 7.78
N ILE A 36 -19.36 8.20 7.94
CA ILE A 36 -18.17 7.92 8.76
C ILE A 36 -18.54 7.76 10.25
N LYS A 37 -19.52 8.53 10.75
CA LYS A 37 -19.99 8.41 12.14
C LYS A 37 -20.68 7.07 12.43
N GLU A 38 -21.30 6.48 11.42
CA GLU A 38 -21.97 5.18 11.53
C GLU A 38 -21.00 4.00 11.37
N ASP A 39 -19.82 4.22 10.79
CA ASP A 39 -18.78 3.20 10.63
C ASP A 39 -17.99 2.97 11.93
N LYS A 40 -17.73 1.70 12.24
CA LYS A 40 -16.86 1.27 13.35
C LYS A 40 -15.40 1.68 13.14
N ALA A 41 -15.00 2.03 11.93
CA ALA A 41 -13.68 2.58 11.62
C ALA A 41 -13.35 3.82 12.47
N LEU A 42 -14.35 4.62 12.84
CA LEU A 42 -14.15 5.77 13.73
C LEU A 42 -13.70 5.36 15.13
N ASP A 43 -14.12 4.19 15.62
CA ASP A 43 -13.61 3.67 16.89
C ASP A 43 -12.16 3.19 16.76
N GLN A 44 -11.75 2.72 15.59
CA GLN A 44 -10.33 2.41 15.32
C GLN A 44 -9.46 3.67 15.36
N VAL A 45 -9.95 4.81 14.87
CA VAL A 45 -9.26 6.10 15.02
C VAL A 45 -9.02 6.43 16.50
N LYS A 46 -10.03 6.25 17.36
CA LYS A 46 -9.91 6.47 18.80
C LYS A 46 -8.95 5.46 19.45
N ASN A 47 -9.01 4.19 19.06
CA ASN A 47 -8.12 3.14 19.55
C ASN A 47 -6.65 3.46 19.25
N VAL A 48 -6.35 3.82 18.01
CA VAL A 48 -5.00 4.25 17.59
C VAL A 48 -4.53 5.47 18.39
N ALA A 49 -5.42 6.43 18.65
CA ALA A 49 -5.11 7.60 19.47
C ALA A 49 -4.70 7.28 20.92
N THR A 50 -4.96 6.08 21.44
CA THR A 50 -4.52 5.64 22.78
C THR A 50 -3.06 5.16 22.84
N MET A 51 -2.46 4.88 21.68
CA MET A 51 -1.19 4.16 21.58
C MET A 51 0.01 4.98 22.05
N LYS A 52 0.92 4.35 22.79
CA LYS A 52 2.09 5.01 23.41
C LYS A 52 2.95 5.70 22.35
N GLY A 53 3.32 6.96 22.62
CA GLY A 53 4.21 7.76 21.79
C GLY A 53 3.59 8.25 20.47
N ILE A 54 2.26 8.14 20.28
CA ILE A 54 1.60 8.76 19.11
C ILE A 54 1.79 10.29 19.13
N VAL A 55 2.04 10.87 17.95
CA VAL A 55 2.35 12.28 17.76
C VAL A 55 1.26 12.97 16.96
N GLY A 56 0.85 14.16 17.40
CA GLY A 56 -0.11 14.99 16.67
C GLY A 56 -1.53 14.45 16.77
N TYR A 57 -1.95 13.65 15.79
CA TYR A 57 -3.31 13.11 15.67
C TYR A 57 -3.29 11.64 15.25
N SER A 58 -4.35 10.91 15.59
CA SER A 58 -4.75 9.71 14.86
C SER A 58 -5.57 10.14 13.65
N ILE A 59 -5.02 10.02 12.43
CA ILE A 59 -5.62 10.61 11.24
C ILE A 59 -6.36 9.53 10.44
N ALA A 60 -7.50 9.89 9.87
CA ALA A 60 -8.15 9.08 8.85
C ALA A 60 -8.46 9.91 7.60
N MET A 61 -8.19 9.31 6.44
CA MET A 61 -8.39 9.87 5.11
C MET A 61 -9.86 9.72 4.66
N PRO A 62 -10.27 10.39 3.55
CA PRO A 62 -11.67 10.42 3.13
C PRO A 62 -12.29 9.06 2.80
N ASP A 63 -11.45 8.06 2.52
CA ASP A 63 -11.79 6.68 2.18
C ASP A 63 -11.71 5.73 3.39
N ILE A 64 -11.76 6.28 4.61
CA ILE A 64 -11.75 5.51 5.86
C ILE A 64 -12.82 4.41 5.85
N HIS A 65 -12.40 3.20 6.22
CA HIS A 65 -13.30 2.08 6.49
C HIS A 65 -12.63 1.07 7.43
N TRP A 66 -13.44 0.12 7.91
CA TRP A 66 -13.01 -0.85 8.91
C TRP A 66 -11.80 -1.68 8.45
N GLY A 67 -10.75 -1.68 9.27
CA GLY A 67 -9.50 -2.42 9.07
C GLY A 67 -9.15 -3.37 10.22
N TYR A 68 -7.88 -3.75 10.34
CA TYR A 68 -7.38 -4.65 11.39
C TYR A 68 -6.61 -3.87 12.45
N GLY A 69 -7.27 -3.56 13.58
CA GLY A 69 -6.77 -2.70 14.65
C GLY A 69 -6.72 -1.21 14.28
N PHE A 70 -6.10 -0.89 13.15
CA PHE A 70 -6.13 0.43 12.52
C PHE A 70 -7.21 0.48 11.42
N PRO A 71 -7.83 1.64 11.17
CA PRO A 71 -8.71 1.79 10.02
C PRO A 71 -7.88 1.79 8.72
N ILE A 72 -8.46 1.27 7.65
CA ILE A 72 -7.90 1.51 6.31
C ILE A 72 -8.10 3.00 5.99
N GLY A 73 -7.12 3.61 5.32
CA GLY A 73 -7.05 5.07 5.17
C GLY A 73 -6.54 5.77 6.44
N GLY A 74 -6.05 5.03 7.43
CA GLY A 74 -5.45 5.58 8.65
C GLY A 74 -4.01 6.06 8.46
N VAL A 75 -3.63 7.12 9.17
CA VAL A 75 -2.24 7.58 9.31
C VAL A 75 -1.97 7.88 10.79
N ALA A 76 -0.89 7.34 11.31
CA ALA A 76 -0.40 7.64 12.66
C ALA A 76 1.12 7.72 12.66
N ALA A 77 1.65 8.77 13.30
CA ALA A 77 3.07 8.92 13.54
C ALA A 77 3.36 8.58 15.00
N PHE A 78 4.45 7.84 15.24
CA PHE A 78 4.91 7.47 16.56
C PHE A 78 6.34 7.98 16.77
N ASP A 79 6.63 8.45 17.98
CA ASP A 79 7.99 8.80 18.39
C ASP A 79 8.92 7.60 18.24
N ALA A 80 10.09 7.79 17.62
CA ALA A 80 10.98 6.69 17.27
C ALA A 80 11.63 6.04 18.50
N GLU A 81 11.79 6.78 19.60
CA GLU A 81 12.46 6.30 20.81
C GLU A 81 11.46 5.73 21.83
N ASN A 82 10.30 6.37 21.96
CA ASN A 82 9.33 6.10 23.02
C ASN A 82 8.00 5.54 22.52
N GLY A 83 7.82 5.47 21.20
CA GLY A 83 6.62 5.01 20.54
C GLY A 83 6.56 3.49 20.37
N VAL A 84 5.69 3.08 19.45
CA VAL A 84 5.41 1.69 19.15
C VAL A 84 5.33 1.50 17.64
N ILE A 85 5.54 0.26 17.21
CA ILE A 85 5.22 -0.21 15.87
C ILE A 85 4.02 -1.15 15.98
N SER A 86 3.10 -1.10 15.01
CA SER A 86 1.97 -2.03 14.93
C SER A 86 1.90 -2.60 13.52
N PRO A 87 2.01 -3.93 13.34
CA PRO A 87 1.80 -4.56 12.03
C PRO A 87 0.41 -4.25 11.46
N GLY A 88 -0.61 -4.16 12.32
CA GLY A 88 -1.98 -3.79 11.90
C GLY A 88 -2.08 -2.36 11.35
N GLY A 89 -1.18 -1.45 11.78
CA GLY A 89 -1.09 -0.10 11.24
C GLY A 89 -0.38 0.01 9.90
N VAL A 90 0.36 -1.04 9.48
CA VAL A 90 0.94 -1.15 8.14
C VAL A 90 0.01 -1.93 7.21
N GLY A 91 -0.63 -2.98 7.74
CA GLY A 91 -1.51 -3.88 6.99
C GLY A 91 -0.83 -5.20 6.59
N TYR A 92 -1.65 -6.15 6.16
CA TYR A 92 -1.18 -7.49 5.77
C TYR A 92 -0.39 -7.47 4.46
N ASP A 93 -0.87 -6.79 3.42
CA ASP A 93 -0.14 -6.67 2.16
C ASP A 93 0.85 -5.50 2.24
N ILE A 94 1.98 -5.75 2.92
CA ILE A 94 3.05 -4.78 3.10
C ILE A 94 3.48 -4.24 1.74
N ASN A 95 3.55 -2.91 1.61
CA ASN A 95 3.90 -2.23 0.36
C ASN A 95 2.96 -2.59 -0.81
N CYS A 96 1.68 -2.89 -0.55
CA CYS A 96 0.65 -2.78 -1.58
C CYS A 96 0.61 -1.33 -2.07
N GLY A 97 0.74 -1.16 -3.37
CA GLY A 97 1.04 0.12 -3.96
C GLY A 97 0.82 0.15 -5.45
N VAL A 98 0.99 1.34 -6.00
CA VAL A 98 0.65 1.65 -7.38
C VAL A 98 1.90 2.07 -8.13
N ARG A 99 2.09 1.53 -9.33
CA ARG A 99 3.02 2.06 -10.33
C ARG A 99 2.23 2.51 -11.54
N ILE A 100 2.53 3.72 -12.02
CA ILE A 100 2.01 4.24 -13.29
C ILE A 100 3.16 4.38 -14.28
N ALA A 101 2.93 3.94 -15.52
CA ALA A 101 3.85 4.12 -16.63
C ALA A 101 3.13 4.81 -17.79
N LEU A 102 3.68 5.93 -18.26
CA LEU A 102 3.19 6.62 -19.45
C LEU A 102 3.62 5.84 -20.69
N LEU A 103 2.71 5.72 -21.65
CA LEU A 103 3.02 5.12 -22.94
C LEU A 103 3.29 6.22 -23.96
N PRO A 104 4.25 6.04 -24.89
CA PRO A 104 4.55 7.01 -25.95
C PRO A 104 3.53 6.95 -27.10
N ILE A 105 2.25 6.70 -26.79
CA ILE A 105 1.16 6.59 -27.76
C ILE A 105 -0.12 7.18 -27.18
N LYS A 106 -0.90 7.85 -28.05
CA LYS A 106 -2.23 8.34 -27.69
C LYS A 106 -3.21 7.19 -27.54
N PHE A 107 -4.16 7.34 -26.64
CA PHE A 107 -5.11 6.28 -26.32
C PHE A 107 -6.07 6.02 -27.47
N SER A 108 -6.45 7.07 -28.19
CA SER A 108 -7.18 6.99 -29.45
C SER A 108 -6.53 6.04 -30.46
N ASP A 109 -5.21 6.16 -30.68
CA ASP A 109 -4.43 5.29 -31.57
C ASP A 109 -4.30 3.85 -31.07
N LEU A 110 -4.20 3.67 -29.74
CA LEU A 110 -4.07 2.36 -29.10
C LEU A 110 -5.34 1.52 -29.25
N LYS A 111 -6.51 2.14 -29.00
CA LYS A 111 -7.81 1.47 -28.98
C LYS A 111 -8.19 0.91 -30.34
N GLU A 112 -7.98 1.68 -31.40
CA GLU A 112 -8.35 1.27 -32.77
C GLU A 112 -7.50 0.10 -33.28
N LYS A 113 -6.20 0.08 -32.94
CA LYS A 113 -5.25 -0.86 -33.53
C LYS A 113 -4.97 -2.10 -32.67
N TRP A 114 -4.89 -1.95 -31.34
CA TRP A 114 -4.27 -2.98 -30.49
C TRP A 114 -5.03 -3.29 -29.18
N GLY A 115 -6.03 -2.50 -28.79
CA GLY A 115 -6.61 -2.54 -27.44
C GLY A 115 -6.88 -3.95 -26.88
N THR A 116 -7.71 -4.74 -27.58
CA THR A 116 -8.05 -6.11 -27.15
C THR A 116 -6.85 -7.06 -27.18
N ALA A 117 -6.01 -6.97 -28.21
CA ALA A 117 -4.84 -7.83 -28.36
C ALA A 117 -3.80 -7.55 -27.27
N LEU A 118 -3.62 -6.29 -26.89
CA LEU A 118 -2.71 -5.87 -25.83
C LEU A 118 -3.18 -6.36 -24.46
N ILE A 119 -4.46 -6.17 -24.11
CA ILE A 119 -5.01 -6.68 -22.84
C ILE A 119 -4.87 -8.21 -22.76
N LYS A 120 -5.19 -8.93 -23.85
CA LYS A 120 -5.01 -10.38 -23.91
C LYS A 120 -3.54 -10.75 -23.70
N ARG A 121 -2.61 -10.03 -24.34
CA ARG A 121 -1.18 -10.29 -24.21
C ARG A 121 -0.67 -10.02 -22.79
N ILE A 122 -1.15 -8.96 -22.13
CA ILE A 122 -0.84 -8.67 -20.72
C ILE A 122 -1.32 -9.82 -19.84
N PHE A 123 -2.54 -10.30 -20.04
CA PHE A 123 -3.10 -11.41 -19.27
C PHE A 123 -2.31 -12.72 -19.45
N GLU A 124 -1.80 -12.97 -20.65
CA GLU A 124 -0.93 -14.12 -20.94
C GLU A 124 0.46 -14.00 -20.29
N LEU A 125 0.99 -12.79 -20.19
CA LEU A 125 2.35 -12.52 -19.70
C LEU A 125 2.43 -12.29 -18.19
N VAL A 126 1.35 -11.82 -17.58
CA VAL A 126 1.30 -11.48 -16.15
C VAL A 126 0.27 -12.37 -15.45
N PRO A 127 0.71 -13.44 -14.76
CA PRO A 127 -0.17 -14.32 -14.03
C PRO A 127 -0.97 -13.54 -12.97
N SER A 128 -2.26 -13.83 -12.88
CA SER A 128 -3.18 -13.27 -11.90
C SER A 128 -4.05 -14.37 -11.27
N GLY A 129 -4.62 -14.08 -10.11
CA GLY A 129 -5.43 -15.01 -9.32
C GLY A 129 -4.75 -15.54 -8.04
N VAL A 130 -5.54 -16.21 -7.20
CA VAL A 130 -5.09 -16.79 -5.94
C VAL A 130 -4.21 -18.02 -6.20
N GLY A 131 -2.97 -18.01 -5.69
CA GLY A 131 -2.07 -19.16 -5.76
C GLY A 131 -1.45 -19.43 -7.15
N TYR A 132 -1.63 -18.51 -8.10
CA TYR A 132 -0.98 -18.59 -9.40
C TYR A 132 0.46 -18.09 -9.31
N GLY A 133 1.35 -18.84 -9.98
CA GLY A 133 2.75 -18.49 -10.26
C GLY A 133 3.01 -18.53 -11.76
N HIS A 134 4.23 -18.23 -12.19
CA HIS A 134 4.62 -18.43 -13.60
C HIS A 134 4.78 -19.94 -13.88
N ARG A 135 4.42 -20.39 -15.09
CA ARG A 135 4.63 -21.78 -15.51
C ARG A 135 6.02 -21.90 -16.17
N GLY A 136 6.95 -22.62 -15.55
CA GLY A 136 8.29 -22.93 -16.10
C GLY A 136 9.43 -22.00 -15.64
N GLU A 137 9.55 -21.77 -14.33
CA GLU A 137 10.31 -20.66 -13.74
C GLU A 137 11.84 -20.83 -13.65
N LYS A 138 12.55 -19.70 -13.78
CA LYS A 138 13.80 -19.43 -13.04
C LYS A 138 13.45 -19.47 -11.55
N HIS A 139 13.95 -20.45 -10.82
CA HIS A 139 13.78 -20.51 -9.38
C HIS A 139 14.57 -19.39 -8.70
N LEU A 140 13.91 -18.59 -7.86
CA LEU A 140 14.55 -17.69 -6.90
C LEU A 140 15.39 -18.54 -5.94
N SER A 141 16.71 -18.52 -6.11
CA SER A 141 17.63 -19.11 -5.14
C SER A 141 17.60 -18.34 -3.81
N ASP A 142 18.17 -18.90 -2.75
CA ASP A 142 18.30 -18.18 -1.48
C ASP A 142 19.12 -16.90 -1.63
N SER A 143 20.20 -16.94 -2.43
CA SER A 143 20.98 -15.75 -2.76
C SER A 143 20.18 -14.73 -3.54
N ASP A 144 19.33 -15.15 -4.48
CA ASP A 144 18.50 -14.20 -5.24
C ASP A 144 17.46 -13.56 -4.34
N PHE A 145 16.86 -14.34 -3.44
CA PHE A 145 15.89 -13.83 -2.49
C PHE A 145 16.51 -12.85 -1.49
N GLU A 146 17.71 -13.13 -0.99
CA GLU A 146 18.47 -12.20 -0.15
C GLU A 146 18.78 -10.90 -0.90
N LYS A 147 19.27 -10.98 -2.14
CA LYS A 147 19.53 -9.78 -2.94
C LYS A 147 18.24 -9.01 -3.27
N LEU A 148 17.16 -9.70 -3.64
CA LEU A 148 15.86 -9.07 -3.89
C LEU A 148 15.35 -8.32 -2.66
N THR A 149 15.40 -8.95 -1.49
CA THR A 149 14.89 -8.33 -0.24
C THR A 149 15.77 -7.19 0.27
N THR A 150 17.09 -7.26 0.03
CA THR A 150 18.03 -6.24 0.47
C THR A 150 18.21 -5.10 -0.54
N GLN A 151 18.09 -5.34 -1.85
CA GLN A 151 18.32 -4.36 -2.92
C GLN A 151 17.02 -3.85 -3.57
N GLY A 152 15.89 -4.54 -3.35
CA GLY A 152 14.59 -4.14 -3.88
C GLY A 152 14.55 -4.10 -5.41
N ALA A 153 14.02 -3.01 -5.97
CA ALA A 153 13.82 -2.86 -7.42
C ALA A 153 15.14 -2.92 -8.22
N LYS A 154 16.28 -2.56 -7.63
CA LYS A 154 17.59 -2.63 -8.29
C LYS A 154 17.95 -4.06 -8.69
N TRP A 155 17.64 -5.05 -7.84
CA TRP A 155 17.87 -6.45 -8.18
C TRP A 155 17.08 -6.86 -9.42
N SER A 156 15.82 -6.43 -9.54
CA SER A 156 14.99 -6.73 -10.72
C SER A 156 15.60 -6.14 -12.00
N ILE A 157 16.11 -4.90 -11.93
CA ILE A 157 16.80 -4.25 -13.06
C ILE A 157 18.08 -5.02 -13.43
N ASP A 158 18.86 -5.47 -12.44
CA ASP A 158 20.06 -6.29 -12.66
C ASP A 158 19.75 -7.66 -13.29
N GLN A 159 18.52 -8.15 -13.11
CA GLN A 159 18.02 -9.35 -13.79
C GLN A 159 17.44 -9.07 -15.20
N GLY A 160 17.44 -7.81 -15.63
CA GLY A 160 16.93 -7.37 -16.94
C GLY A 160 15.46 -6.92 -16.94
N TYR A 161 14.84 -6.71 -15.77
CA TYR A 161 13.46 -6.26 -15.65
C TYR A 161 13.39 -4.77 -15.30
N GLY A 162 13.55 -3.93 -16.32
CA GLY A 162 13.51 -2.47 -16.20
C GLY A 162 14.82 -1.82 -16.65
N ILE A 163 14.97 -0.54 -16.37
CA ILE A 163 16.16 0.27 -16.66
C ILE A 163 16.56 1.09 -15.43
N ASP A 164 17.82 1.49 -15.33
CA ASP A 164 18.33 2.20 -14.14
C ASP A 164 17.53 3.46 -13.79
N SER A 165 17.09 4.22 -14.80
CA SER A 165 16.27 5.43 -14.60
C SER A 165 14.89 5.17 -14.01
N ASP A 166 14.43 3.92 -13.97
CA ASP A 166 13.19 3.56 -13.27
C ASP A 166 13.33 3.86 -11.76
N LEU A 167 14.52 3.72 -11.19
CA LEU A 167 14.76 3.93 -9.74
C LEU A 167 14.48 5.37 -9.30
N ASP A 168 14.77 6.35 -10.16
CA ASP A 168 14.50 7.76 -9.89
C ASP A 168 13.00 8.08 -9.78
N HIS A 169 12.15 7.18 -10.25
CA HIS A 169 10.70 7.31 -10.31
C HIS A 169 9.98 6.34 -9.37
N ILE A 170 10.69 5.76 -8.40
CA ILE A 170 10.14 4.86 -7.38
C ILE A 170 10.40 5.48 -6.02
N GLU A 171 9.38 5.46 -5.15
CA GLU A 171 9.54 5.86 -3.75
C GLU A 171 10.73 5.13 -3.11
N SER A 172 11.56 5.87 -2.38
CA SER A 172 12.80 5.37 -1.77
C SER A 172 13.76 4.67 -2.74
N MET A 173 13.72 5.04 -4.03
CA MET A 173 14.48 4.35 -5.10
C MET A 173 14.20 2.84 -5.15
N GLY A 174 13.00 2.42 -4.73
CA GLY A 174 12.59 1.02 -4.69
C GLY A 174 13.30 0.17 -3.64
N GLN A 175 13.90 0.77 -2.62
CA GLN A 175 14.61 0.08 -1.55
C GLN A 175 14.43 0.76 -0.18
N ILE A 176 13.88 0.03 0.79
CA ILE A 176 13.92 0.42 2.19
C ILE A 176 15.16 -0.22 2.82
N LYS A 177 16.05 0.61 3.39
CA LYS A 177 17.30 0.14 4.02
C LYS A 177 17.02 -0.63 5.31
N GLY A 178 17.93 -1.55 5.66
CA GLY A 178 17.87 -2.29 6.92
C GLY A 178 17.06 -3.59 6.87
N ALA A 179 16.67 -4.05 5.68
CA ALA A 179 16.05 -5.37 5.51
C ALA A 179 17.00 -6.49 5.97
N ASP A 180 16.52 -7.36 6.87
CA ASP A 180 17.25 -8.51 7.39
C ASP A 180 16.49 -9.80 7.12
N ILE A 181 17.04 -10.60 6.20
CA ILE A 181 16.44 -11.85 5.73
C ILE A 181 16.43 -12.98 6.79
N SER A 182 17.25 -12.86 7.83
CA SER A 182 17.31 -13.82 8.93
C SER A 182 16.06 -13.77 9.80
N THR A 183 15.37 -12.63 9.82
CA THR A 183 14.12 -12.43 10.56
C THR A 183 12.88 -13.00 9.86
N ILE A 184 13.02 -13.40 8.60
CA ILE A 184 11.93 -13.86 7.75
C ILE A 184 11.77 -15.39 7.86
N SER A 185 10.54 -15.85 8.13
CA SER A 185 10.23 -17.27 8.24
C SER A 185 10.38 -18.01 6.91
N GLN A 186 10.75 -19.29 6.95
CA GLN A 186 10.83 -20.13 5.75
C GLN A 186 9.51 -20.15 4.97
N HIS A 187 8.38 -20.17 5.69
CA HIS A 187 7.05 -20.15 5.07
C HIS A 187 6.82 -18.88 4.25
N ALA A 188 7.21 -17.70 4.75
CA ALA A 188 7.13 -16.46 3.99
C ALA A 188 8.00 -16.52 2.73
N LYS A 189 9.24 -17.02 2.84
CA LYS A 189 10.16 -17.20 1.70
C LYS A 189 9.56 -18.12 0.64
N ASP A 190 9.00 -19.26 1.04
CA ASP A 190 8.39 -20.22 0.13
C ASP A 190 7.18 -19.64 -0.62
N ARG A 191 6.37 -18.80 0.05
CA ARG A 191 5.27 -18.07 -0.59
C ARG A 191 5.79 -17.05 -1.61
N ALA A 192 6.84 -16.30 -1.26
CA ALA A 192 7.45 -15.32 -2.16
C ALA A 192 7.98 -15.96 -3.45
N ARG A 193 8.71 -17.08 -3.33
CA ARG A 193 9.28 -17.80 -4.47
C ARG A 193 8.25 -18.22 -5.51
N LYS A 194 7.04 -18.56 -5.07
CA LYS A 194 5.94 -19.02 -5.95
C LYS A 194 5.14 -17.88 -6.58
N GLN A 195 5.34 -16.63 -6.12
CA GLN A 195 4.43 -15.52 -6.42
C GLN A 195 5.13 -14.27 -6.96
N LEU A 196 6.48 -14.25 -7.01
CA LEU A 196 7.22 -13.13 -7.57
C LEU A 196 6.79 -12.89 -9.03
N GLY A 197 6.58 -11.62 -9.39
CA GLY A 197 6.19 -11.24 -10.75
C GLY A 197 4.75 -11.61 -11.12
N THR A 198 3.88 -11.85 -10.13
CA THR A 198 2.45 -12.07 -10.35
C THR A 198 1.63 -10.90 -9.82
N LEU A 199 0.45 -10.68 -10.40
CA LEU A 199 -0.44 -9.59 -10.02
C LEU A 199 -1.16 -9.87 -8.71
N GLY A 200 -1.71 -11.08 -8.60
CA GLY A 200 -2.54 -11.47 -7.47
C GLY A 200 -4.04 -11.40 -7.66
N SER A 201 -4.74 -11.18 -6.56
CA SER A 201 -6.21 -11.19 -6.43
C SER A 201 -6.66 -10.03 -5.54
N GLY A 202 -7.98 -9.89 -5.32
CA GLY A 202 -8.54 -8.80 -4.52
C GLY A 202 -8.65 -7.54 -5.37
N ASN A 203 -8.20 -6.40 -4.83
CA ASN A 203 -8.19 -5.11 -5.53
C ASN A 203 -6.97 -4.92 -6.44
N HIS A 204 -6.19 -5.98 -6.72
CA HIS A 204 -5.01 -5.91 -7.59
C HIS A 204 -5.41 -6.00 -9.06
N PHE A 205 -4.90 -5.10 -9.88
CA PHE A 205 -5.24 -5.00 -11.30
C PHE A 205 -4.09 -4.42 -12.13
N ILE A 206 -4.14 -4.68 -13.43
CA ILE A 206 -3.44 -3.87 -14.44
C ILE A 206 -4.51 -3.19 -15.28
N GLU A 207 -4.43 -1.87 -15.39
CA GLU A 207 -5.37 -1.07 -16.15
C GLU A 207 -4.64 -0.28 -17.24
N LEU A 208 -5.23 -0.24 -18.43
CA LEU A 208 -4.88 0.70 -19.49
C LEU A 208 -5.87 1.84 -19.45
N GLY A 209 -5.38 3.06 -19.28
CA GLY A 209 -6.21 4.26 -19.22
C GLY A 209 -5.72 5.38 -20.09
N LYS A 210 -6.49 6.47 -20.09
CA LYS A 210 -6.21 7.71 -20.83
C LYS A 210 -6.25 8.91 -19.90
N ILE A 211 -5.41 9.90 -20.17
CA ILE A 211 -5.51 11.19 -19.50
C ILE A 211 -6.66 11.99 -20.14
N ASP A 212 -7.81 12.00 -19.46
CA ASP A 212 -9.03 12.68 -19.97
C ASP A 212 -9.02 14.18 -19.62
N ASP A 213 -8.63 14.51 -18.38
CA ASP A 213 -8.61 15.87 -17.85
C ASP A 213 -7.30 16.24 -17.17
N ILE A 214 -6.95 17.52 -17.26
CA ILE A 214 -5.78 18.11 -16.62
C ILE A 214 -6.24 19.29 -15.78
N PHE A 215 -6.13 19.15 -14.46
CA PHE A 215 -6.54 20.17 -13.49
C PHE A 215 -5.41 21.16 -13.14
N LEU A 216 -4.15 20.73 -13.25
CA LEU A 216 -2.96 21.53 -12.92
C LEU A 216 -1.98 21.51 -14.10
N PRO A 217 -2.22 22.33 -15.16
CA PRO A 217 -1.45 22.26 -16.41
C PRO A 217 0.07 22.43 -16.23
N GLU A 218 0.51 23.31 -15.34
CA GLU A 218 1.93 23.56 -15.10
C GLU A 218 2.65 22.37 -14.44
N ILE A 219 1.95 21.61 -13.59
CA ILE A 219 2.49 20.38 -12.99
C ILE A 219 2.46 19.25 -14.01
N ALA A 220 1.33 19.10 -14.72
CA ALA A 220 1.18 18.10 -15.78
C ALA A 220 2.29 18.22 -16.83
N LYS A 221 2.59 19.44 -17.28
CA LYS A 221 3.68 19.71 -18.22
C LYS A 221 5.05 19.26 -17.68
N LYS A 222 5.34 19.51 -16.39
CA LYS A 222 6.60 19.06 -15.75
C LYS A 222 6.68 17.54 -15.62
N TRP A 223 5.53 16.86 -15.52
CA TRP A 223 5.42 15.40 -15.48
C TRP A 223 5.28 14.76 -16.87
N GLY A 224 5.33 15.55 -17.95
CA GLY A 224 5.17 15.04 -19.32
C GLY A 224 3.77 14.50 -19.61
N LEU A 225 2.75 15.01 -18.90
CA LEU A 225 1.36 14.59 -19.04
C LEU A 225 0.62 15.50 -20.03
N GLU A 226 -0.03 14.88 -21.01
CA GLU A 226 -0.88 15.55 -21.99
C GLU A 226 -2.23 14.82 -22.12
N LYS A 227 -3.29 15.55 -22.50
CA LYS A 227 -4.60 14.93 -22.77
C LYS A 227 -4.46 13.87 -23.88
N ASP A 228 -5.26 12.82 -23.76
CA ASP A 228 -5.27 11.66 -24.66
C ASP A 228 -3.99 10.79 -24.61
N TYR A 229 -3.01 11.08 -23.75
CA TYR A 229 -1.91 10.14 -23.53
C TYR A 229 -2.41 8.87 -22.84
N SER A 230 -1.87 7.74 -23.28
CA SER A 230 -2.16 6.45 -22.64
C SER A 230 -1.24 6.21 -21.47
N TYR A 231 -1.73 5.48 -20.47
CA TYR A 231 -0.91 4.97 -19.38
C TYR A 231 -1.27 3.53 -19.05
N VAL A 232 -0.36 2.85 -18.38
CA VAL A 232 -0.62 1.60 -17.65
C VAL A 232 -0.52 1.89 -16.17
N ILE A 233 -1.52 1.47 -15.40
CA ILE A 233 -1.47 1.41 -13.94
C ILE A 233 -1.34 -0.05 -13.53
N ILE A 234 -0.40 -0.33 -12.64
CA ILE A 234 -0.25 -1.62 -11.97
C ILE A 234 -0.51 -1.40 -10.49
N HIS A 235 -1.52 -2.08 -9.95
CA HIS A 235 -1.80 -2.15 -8.52
C HIS A 235 -1.54 -3.57 -8.02
N SER A 236 -0.53 -3.71 -7.18
CA SER A 236 -0.16 -4.97 -6.54
C SER A 236 0.65 -4.71 -5.27
N GLY A 237 1.13 -5.75 -4.62
CA GLY A 237 1.89 -5.64 -3.38
C GLY A 237 2.89 -6.76 -3.20
N SER A 238 3.27 -6.99 -1.94
CA SER A 238 4.17 -8.06 -1.53
C SER A 238 3.60 -9.48 -1.71
N ARG A 239 2.34 -9.61 -2.11
CA ARG A 239 1.67 -10.91 -2.30
C ARG A 239 1.61 -11.67 -0.97
N GLY A 240 1.67 -13.00 -1.03
CA GLY A 240 1.67 -13.84 0.16
C GLY A 240 2.91 -13.67 1.05
N PHE A 241 3.96 -13.00 0.56
CA PHE A 241 5.17 -12.75 1.34
C PHE A 241 4.89 -11.79 2.50
N GLY A 242 4.46 -10.56 2.23
CA GLY A 242 4.20 -9.58 3.30
C GLY A 242 3.04 -10.00 4.19
N HIS A 243 2.01 -10.66 3.63
CA HIS A 243 0.93 -11.22 4.46
C HIS A 243 1.46 -12.21 5.49
N GLN A 244 2.39 -13.09 5.10
CA GLN A 244 2.96 -14.04 6.04
C GLN A 244 3.87 -13.35 7.07
N VAL A 245 4.67 -12.37 6.65
CA VAL A 245 5.49 -11.55 7.55
C VAL A 245 4.62 -10.84 8.59
N CYS A 246 3.54 -10.18 8.16
CA CYS A 246 2.61 -9.51 9.07
C CYS A 246 2.00 -10.49 10.08
N GLN A 247 1.52 -11.65 9.61
CA GLN A 247 0.97 -12.69 10.49
C GLN A 247 1.98 -13.23 11.49
N ASP A 248 3.21 -13.48 11.06
CA ASP A 248 4.28 -14.00 11.91
C ASP A 248 4.65 -12.99 13.02
N VAL A 249 4.72 -11.70 12.69
CA VAL A 249 5.01 -10.62 13.65
C VAL A 249 3.84 -10.40 14.61
N LEU A 250 2.59 -10.43 14.14
CA LEU A 250 1.41 -10.36 15.02
C LEU A 250 1.40 -11.50 16.05
N ASN A 251 1.66 -12.73 15.59
CA ASN A 251 1.76 -13.89 16.48
C ASN A 251 2.89 -13.73 17.51
N LEU A 252 4.04 -13.18 17.10
CA LEU A 252 5.14 -12.87 17.99
C LEU A 252 4.73 -11.84 19.04
N PHE A 253 4.02 -10.79 18.66
CA PHE A 253 3.58 -9.72 19.57
C PHE A 253 2.61 -10.23 20.62
N VAL A 254 1.65 -11.06 20.21
CA VAL A 254 0.73 -11.73 21.15
C VAL A 254 1.50 -12.64 22.10
N LYS A 255 2.44 -13.45 21.60
CA LYS A 255 3.27 -14.35 22.43
C LYS A 255 4.17 -13.59 23.42
N LYS A 256 4.61 -12.38 23.07
CA LYS A 256 5.44 -11.52 23.91
C LYS A 256 4.63 -10.59 24.83
N ASP A 257 3.31 -10.72 24.83
CA ASP A 257 2.37 -9.93 25.64
C ASP A 257 2.41 -8.42 25.30
N TYR A 258 2.92 -8.06 24.11
CA TYR A 258 2.97 -6.66 23.66
C TYR A 258 1.60 -6.08 23.31
N ALA A 259 0.60 -6.94 23.08
CA ALA A 259 -0.77 -6.55 22.78
C ALA A 259 -1.68 -6.47 24.03
N LYS A 260 -1.15 -6.69 25.24
CA LYS A 260 -1.97 -6.87 26.45
C LYS A 260 -2.87 -5.69 26.76
N ASP A 261 -2.31 -4.48 26.67
CA ASP A 261 -2.97 -3.22 27.03
C ASP A 261 -3.57 -2.49 25.82
N LEU A 262 -3.56 -3.12 24.64
CA LEU A 262 -4.18 -2.55 23.45
C LEU A 262 -5.71 -2.68 23.54
N PRO A 263 -6.46 -1.63 23.14
CA PRO A 263 -7.92 -1.64 23.16
C PRO A 263 -8.53 -2.61 22.13
N ASP A 264 -7.78 -2.99 21.10
CA ASP A 264 -8.14 -3.93 20.05
C ASP A 264 -6.91 -4.81 19.73
N ARG A 265 -7.10 -6.13 19.61
CA ARG A 265 -6.01 -7.14 19.55
C ARG A 265 -5.93 -7.86 18.21
#